data_AF-A0A850EUE9-F1
#
_entry.id   AF-A0A850EUE9-F1
#
_cell.length_a   1.000
_cell.length_b   1.000
_cell.length_c   1.000
_cell.angle_alpha   90.00
_cell.angle_beta   90.00
_cell.angle_gamma   90.00
#
_symmetry.space_group_name_H-M   'P 1'
#
loop_
_entity.id
_entity.type
_entity.pdbx_description
1 polymer ?
#
loop_
_entity_poly.entity_id
_entity_poly.type
_entity_poly.pdbx_seq_one_letter_code
_entity_poly.pdbx_strand_id
1 'polypeptide(L)'
;MMNKTRKLLLRKYAILLLLCGLSLLYLYLGDWMFGYGLDNISYILNYLLYTPSEKLTAFIMLLCLVIPDIKQWITGHQPERGGER
;
A
#
# COMPACT_ATOMS: atom_id res chain seq x y z
N MET A 1 -22.85 -4.00 12.10
CA MET A 1 -21.38 -3.97 12.26
C MET A 1 -20.65 -4.08 10.94
N MET A 2 -20.95 -5.09 10.10
CA MET A 2 -20.37 -5.25 8.74
C MET A 2 -20.24 -3.97 7.92
N ASN A 3 -21.31 -3.18 7.77
CA ASN A 3 -21.26 -1.95 6.96
C ASN A 3 -20.29 -0.90 7.53
N LYS A 4 -20.11 -0.85 8.85
CA LYS A 4 -19.14 0.04 9.50
C LYS A 4 -17.70 -0.43 9.23
N THR A 5 -17.43 -1.72 9.40
CA THR A 5 -16.12 -2.34 9.11
C THR A 5 -15.72 -2.15 7.65
N ARG A 6 -16.64 -2.39 6.72
CA ARG A 6 -16.42 -2.19 5.29
C ARG A 6 -16.15 -0.72 4.95
N LYS A 7 -16.93 0.22 5.48
CA LYS A 7 -16.68 1.65 5.29
C LYS A 7 -15.30 2.08 5.82
N LEU A 8 -14.87 1.51 6.94
CA LEU A 8 -13.55 1.78 7.52
C LEU A 8 -12.41 1.23 6.66
N LEU A 9 -12.53 0.00 6.16
CA LEU A 9 -11.57 -0.59 5.23
C LEU A 9 -11.49 0.18 3.91
N LEU A 10 -12.64 0.56 3.31
CA LEU A 10 -12.66 1.40 2.11
C LEU A 10 -11.95 2.74 2.35
N ARG A 11 -12.22 3.39 3.49
CA ARG A 11 -11.54 4.64 3.86
C ARG A 11 -10.03 4.43 4.02
N LYS A 12 -9.60 3.35 4.67
CA LYS A 12 -8.18 2.99 4.81
C LYS A 12 -7.50 2.88 3.45
N TYR A 13 -8.06 2.10 2.53
CA TYR A 13 -7.47 1.91 1.21
C TYR A 13 -7.56 3.16 0.32
N ALA A 14 -8.61 3.97 0.46
CA ALA A 14 -8.69 5.25 -0.24
C ALA A 14 -7.59 6.23 0.22
N ILE A 15 -7.35 6.33 1.53
CA ILE A 15 -6.25 7.14 2.08
C ILE A 15 -4.90 6.58 1.63
N LEU A 16 -4.73 5.26 1.65
CA LEU A 16 -3.48 4.62 1.23
C LEU A 16 -3.20 4.88 -0.26
N LEU A 17 -4.21 4.78 -1.12
CA LEU A 17 -4.09 5.07 -2.55
C LEU A 17 -3.76 6.55 -2.79
N LEU A 18 -4.40 7.47 -2.06
CA LEU A 18 -4.08 8.90 -2.12
C LEU A 18 -2.62 9.15 -1.71
N LEU A 19 -2.17 8.58 -0.60
CA LEU A 19 -0.79 8.74 -0.12
C LEU A 19 0.22 8.13 -1.10
N CYS A 20 -0.04 6.93 -1.64
CA CYS A 20 0.81 6.35 -2.68
C CYS A 20 0.90 7.26 -3.91
N GLY A 21 -0.23 7.82 -4.37
CA GLY A 21 -0.25 8.78 -5.47
C GLY A 21 0.57 10.04 -5.18
N LEU A 22 0.42 10.63 -3.99
CA LEU A 22 1.18 11.80 -3.58
C LEU A 22 2.69 11.50 -3.47
N SER A 23 3.07 10.34 -2.94
CA SER A 23 4.47 9.90 -2.87
C SER A 23 5.08 9.74 -4.26
N LEU A 24 4.35 9.13 -5.21
CA LEU A 24 4.81 9.00 -6.59
C LEU A 24 4.94 10.36 -7.26
N LEU A 25 3.95 11.24 -7.10
CA LEU A 25 4.00 12.61 -7.63
C LEU A 25 5.19 13.40 -7.07
N TYR A 26 5.50 13.23 -5.79
CA TYR A 26 6.68 13.84 -5.16
C TYR A 26 7.99 13.35 -5.80
N LEU A 27 8.10 12.05 -6.08
CA LEU A 27 9.27 11.50 -6.79
C LEU A 27 9.36 12.05 -8.22
N TYR A 28 8.26 12.05 -8.98
CA TYR A 28 8.23 12.60 -10.35
C TYR A 28 8.58 14.10 -10.37
N LEU A 29 8.12 14.85 -9.36
CA LEU A 29 8.47 16.26 -9.20
C LEU A 29 9.97 16.43 -8.97
N GLY A 30 10.57 15.61 -8.10
CA GLY A 30 12.01 15.59 -7.87
C GLY A 30 12.78 15.30 -9.16
N ASP A 31 12.40 14.23 -9.86
CA ASP A 31 13.03 13.84 -11.12
C ASP A 31 12.94 14.94 -12.19
N TRP A 32 11.81 15.64 -12.26
CA TRP A 32 11.63 16.77 -13.15
C TRP A 32 12.51 17.97 -12.75
N MET A 33 12.54 18.33 -11.47
CA MET A 33 13.33 19.46 -10.96
C MET A 33 14.83 19.29 -11.20
N PHE A 34 15.34 18.06 -11.13
CA PHE A 34 16.75 17.76 -11.35
C PHE A 34 17.07 17.32 -12.79
N GLY A 35 16.07 17.26 -13.68
CA GLY A 35 16.29 16.95 -15.10
C GLY A 35 16.52 15.47 -15.42
N TYR A 36 16.14 14.54 -14.54
CA TYR A 36 16.28 13.09 -14.75
C TYR A 36 15.25 12.49 -15.72
N GLY A 37 14.16 13.21 -16.01
CA GLY A 37 13.10 12.77 -16.91
C GLY A 37 12.11 11.77 -16.28
N LEU A 38 11.05 11.40 -17.02
CA LEU A 38 9.98 10.54 -16.50
C LEU A 38 10.34 9.05 -16.44
N ASP A 39 11.35 8.63 -17.20
CA ASP A 39 11.77 7.23 -17.30
C ASP A 39 12.66 6.79 -16.12
N ASN A 40 13.21 7.74 -15.37
CA ASN A 40 14.12 7.47 -14.26
C ASN A 40 13.46 6.67 -13.13
N ILE A 41 12.19 6.96 -12.79
CA ILE A 41 11.44 6.14 -11.83
C ILE A 41 11.29 4.70 -12.31
N SER A 42 10.95 4.47 -13.58
CA SER A 42 10.85 3.12 -14.16
C SER A 42 12.19 2.39 -14.13
N TYR A 43 13.28 3.11 -14.39
CA TYR A 43 14.64 2.60 -14.27
C TYR A 43 14.98 2.19 -12.83
N ILE A 44 14.77 3.07 -11.85
CA ILE A 44 15.05 2.83 -10.43
C ILE A 44 14.19 1.68 -9.87
N LEU A 45 12.93 1.57 -10.30
CA LEU A 45 12.03 0.50 -9.86
C LEU A 45 12.56 -0.90 -10.19
N ASN A 46 13.34 -1.07 -11.27
CA ASN A 46 13.98 -2.34 -11.58
C ASN A 46 15.05 -2.75 -10.55
N TYR A 47 15.63 -1.79 -9.84
CA TYR A 47 16.64 -2.02 -8.81
C TYR A 47 16.07 -2.07 -7.39
N LEU A 48 14.79 -1.74 -7.20
CA LEU A 48 14.17 -1.70 -5.87
C LEU A 48 14.03 -3.10 -5.25
N LEU A 49 13.75 -4.11 -6.07
CA LEU A 49 13.72 -5.52 -5.70
C LEU A 49 14.43 -6.29 -6.80
N TYR A 50 15.74 -6.47 -6.66
CA TYR A 50 16.60 -6.94 -7.73
C TYR A 50 16.49 -8.45 -7.93
N THR A 51 16.55 -9.20 -6.82
CA THR A 51 16.56 -10.66 -6.82
C THR A 51 15.17 -11.26 -6.75
N PRO A 52 14.97 -12.50 -7.26
CA PRO A 52 13.71 -13.22 -7.11
C PRO A 52 13.29 -13.39 -5.64
N SER A 53 14.25 -13.58 -4.73
CA SER A 53 13.98 -13.69 -3.29
C SER A 53 13.45 -12.38 -2.71
N GLU A 54 14.01 -11.23 -3.06
CA GLU A 54 13.50 -9.93 -2.61
C GLU A 54 12.08 -9.67 -3.10
N LYS A 55 11.80 -9.98 -4.37
CA LYS A 55 10.46 -9.88 -4.95
C LYS A 55 9.47 -10.79 -4.22
N LEU A 56 9.85 -12.03 -3.92
CA LEU A 56 9.01 -12.98 -3.20
C LEU A 56 8.76 -12.52 -1.76
N THR A 57 9.79 -12.07 -1.05
CA THR A 57 9.66 -11.57 0.32
C THR A 57 8.73 -10.36 0.39
N ALA A 58 8.91 -9.38 -0.50
CA ALA A 58 8.03 -8.22 -0.58
C ALA A 58 6.57 -8.61 -0.86
N PHE A 59 6.35 -9.59 -1.76
CA PHE A 59 5.02 -10.11 -2.05
C PHE A 59 4.39 -10.81 -0.83
N ILE A 60 5.14 -11.64 -0.10
CA ILE A 60 4.66 -12.29 1.12
C ILE A 60 4.32 -11.23 2.18
N MET A 61 5.16 -10.21 2.37
CA MET A 61 4.89 -9.12 3.31
C MET A 61 3.60 -8.37 2.94
N LEU A 62 3.38 -8.08 1.66
CA LEU A 62 2.15 -7.46 1.18
C LEU A 62 0.92 -8.34 1.48
N LEU A 63 1.03 -9.66 1.24
CA LEU A 63 -0.04 -10.60 1.57
C LEU A 63 -0.33 -10.64 3.07
N CYS A 64 0.68 -10.61 3.93
CA CYS A 64 0.49 -10.55 5.39
C CYS A 64 -0.28 -9.30 5.83
N LEU A 65 -0.17 -8.19 5.11
CA LEU A 65 -0.92 -6.96 5.38
C LEU A 65 -2.36 -7.01 4.84
N VAL A 66 -2.56 -7.59 3.65
CA VAL A 66 -3.84 -7.55 2.94
C VAL A 66 -4.78 -8.70 3.33
N ILE A 67 -4.26 -9.92 3.58
CA ILE A 67 -5.08 -11.09 3.91
C ILE A 67 -5.95 -10.87 5.17
N PRO A 68 -5.44 -10.29 6.28
CA PRO A 68 -6.27 -10.03 7.45
C PRO A 68 -7.44 -9.09 7.15
N ASP A 69 -7.21 -8.06 6.34
CA ASP A 69 -8.23 -7.09 5.94
C ASP A 69 -9.28 -7.73 5.03
N ILE A 70 -8.87 -8.59 4.08
CA ILE A 70 -9.80 -9.38 3.25
C ILE A 70 -10.66 -10.29 4.14
N LYS A 71 -10.04 -10.97 5.12
CA LYS A 71 -10.78 -11.81 6.07
C LYS A 71 -11.81 -10.98 6.84
N GLN A 72 -11.43 -9.82 7.37
CA GLN A 72 -12.33 -8.90 8.08
C GLN A 72 -13.46 -8.36 7.18
N TRP A 73 -13.18 -8.11 5.90
CA TRP A 73 -14.18 -7.67 4.93
C TRP A 73 -15.28 -8.72 4.69
N ILE A 74 -14.86 -9.99 4.57
CA ILE A 74 -15.74 -11.14 4.33
C ILE A 74 -16.54 -11.48 5.59
N THR A 75 -15.86 -11.66 6.73
CA THR A 75 -16.52 -12.08 7.98
C THR A 75 -17.30 -10.96 8.65
N GLY A 76 -16.95 -9.69 8.37
CA GLY A 76 -17.55 -8.54 9.01
C GLY A 76 -17.22 -8.38 10.50
N HIS A 77 -16.39 -9.28 11.03
CA HIS A 77 -15.98 -9.32 12.41
C HIS A 77 -14.65 -8.58 12.54
N GLN A 78 -14.71 -7.40 13.16
CA GLN A 78 -13.50 -6.69 13.56
C GLN A 78 -13.21 -7.13 14.99
N PRO A 79 -12.07 -7.78 15.28
CA PRO A 79 -11.70 -8.07 16.65
C PRO A 79 -11.69 -6.75 17.43
N GLU A 80 -12.27 -6.75 18.62
CA GLU A 80 -12.28 -5.57 19.50
C GLU A 80 -10.84 -5.04 19.61
N ARG A 81 -10.65 -3.77 19.28
CA ARG A 81 -9.36 -3.13 19.51
C ARG A 81 -9.24 -3.00 21.02
N GLY A 82 -8.25 -3.66 21.62
CA GLY A 82 -8.07 -3.65 23.08
C GLY A 82 -7.94 -2.26 23.73
N GLY A 83 -7.72 -1.20 22.94
CA GLY A 83 -7.76 0.20 23.37
C GLY A 83 -9.14 0.88 23.33
N GLU A 84 -10.21 0.14 23.05
CA GLU A 84 -11.61 0.60 23.14
C GLU A 84 -12.29 0.21 24.47
N ARG A 85 -11.49 -0.21 25.48
CA ARG A 85 -11.92 -0.43 26.87
C ARG A 85 -11.56 0.74 27.77
#